data_AF-A0AAU9KSM4-F1
#
_entry.id   AF-A0AAU9KSM4-F1
#
_cell.length_a   1.000
_cell.length_b   1.000
_cell.length_c   1.000
_cell.angle_alpha   90.00
_cell.angle_beta   90.00
_cell.angle_gamma   90.00
#
_symmetry.space_group_name_H-M   'P 1'
#
loop_
_entity.id
_entity.type
_entity.pdbx_description
1 polymer ?
#
loop_
_entity_poly.entity_id
_entity_poly.type
_entity_poly.pdbx_seq_one_letter_code
_entity_poly.pdbx_strand_id
1 'polypeptide(L)'
;MADEEHDQLTAMTPAQRRLFELRMKINAGRKANKQEVAAEHERVKNNDKKAKKQEQYKKREEKKLFAASGKAHLCETAEVAELKRKKASKKEKRKAAFGWDVFNQDSLYKGYKKRLVSLPTSGHTTSSAAITSEDALGDELAYGKNDKVEEENVERMAQELEERVKARKKFSRRRQHYEGEDIDYINGQNRVFNRKASQAFDKYTVEIRQNLERGTAL
;
A
#
# COMPACT_ATOMS: atom_id res chain seq x y z
N MET A 1 -44.93 -30.81 19.59
CA MET A 1 -45.15 -29.62 18.74
C MET A 1 -44.63 -29.79 17.31
N ALA A 2 -43.48 -30.44 17.06
CA ALA A 2 -43.03 -30.73 15.69
C ALA A 2 -43.84 -31.86 15.01
N ASP A 3 -44.27 -32.86 15.79
CA ASP A 3 -45.02 -34.02 15.27
C ASP A 3 -46.47 -33.68 14.88
N GLU A 4 -47.08 -32.69 15.54
CA GLU A 4 -48.45 -32.21 15.25
C GLU A 4 -48.51 -31.35 13.97
N GLU A 5 -47.44 -30.65 13.61
CA GLU A 5 -47.37 -29.88 12.35
C GLU A 5 -47.17 -30.79 11.13
N HIS A 6 -46.53 -31.94 11.32
CA HIS A 6 -46.33 -32.93 10.27
C HIS A 6 -47.65 -33.60 9.85
N ASP A 7 -48.54 -33.87 10.81
CA ASP A 7 -49.88 -34.44 10.56
C ASP A 7 -50.85 -33.45 9.89
N GLN A 8 -50.67 -32.14 10.09
CA GLN A 8 -51.47 -31.11 9.41
C GLN A 8 -51.01 -30.88 7.96
N LEU A 9 -49.72 -31.07 7.67
CA LEU A 9 -49.19 -30.97 6.31
C LEU A 9 -49.64 -32.13 5.42
N THR A 10 -49.81 -33.35 5.95
CA THR A 10 -50.23 -34.53 5.18
C THR A 10 -51.72 -34.50 4.81
N ALA A 11 -52.55 -33.79 5.58
CA ALA A 11 -53.97 -33.58 5.31
C ALA A 11 -54.27 -32.47 4.28
N MET A 12 -53.29 -31.62 3.94
CA MET A 12 -53.46 -30.52 2.99
C MET A 12 -53.19 -30.92 1.53
N THR A 13 -53.89 -30.27 0.60
CA THR A 13 -53.63 -30.46 -0.85
C THR A 13 -52.22 -29.98 -1.22
N PRO A 14 -51.59 -30.49 -2.30
CA PRO A 14 -50.24 -30.08 -2.69
C PRO A 14 -50.06 -28.57 -2.89
N ALA A 15 -51.12 -27.88 -3.35
CA ALA A 15 -51.13 -26.42 -3.50
C ALA A 15 -51.15 -25.69 -2.15
N GLN A 16 -51.90 -26.21 -1.17
CA GLN A 16 -51.96 -25.65 0.19
C GLN A 16 -50.63 -25.83 0.94
N ARG A 17 -49.94 -26.96 0.77
CA ARG A 17 -48.60 -27.18 1.33
C ARG A 17 -47.58 -26.18 0.80
N ARG A 18 -47.55 -25.97 -0.53
CA ARG A 18 -46.68 -24.94 -1.13
C ARG A 18 -47.02 -23.52 -0.64
N LEU A 19 -48.30 -23.20 -0.47
CA LEU A 19 -48.71 -21.90 0.07
C LEU A 19 -48.26 -21.73 1.54
N PHE A 20 -48.35 -22.77 2.35
CA PHE A 20 -47.87 -22.77 3.73
C PHE A 20 -46.35 -22.58 3.79
N GLU A 21 -45.58 -23.33 2.99
CA GLU A 21 -44.13 -23.14 2.87
C GLU A 21 -43.75 -21.72 2.45
N LEU A 22 -44.48 -21.14 1.48
CA LEU A 22 -44.27 -19.76 1.06
C LEU A 22 -44.56 -18.77 2.18
N ARG A 23 -45.66 -18.96 2.93
CA ARG A 23 -45.97 -18.14 4.11
C ARG A 23 -44.91 -18.26 5.19
N MET A 24 -44.38 -19.46 5.43
CA MET A 24 -43.29 -19.70 6.37
C MET A 24 -42.00 -19.02 5.92
N LYS A 25 -41.65 -19.07 4.63
CA LYS A 25 -40.50 -18.35 4.07
C LYS A 25 -40.66 -16.83 4.18
N ILE A 26 -41.87 -16.31 3.91
CA ILE A 26 -42.18 -14.88 4.08
C ILE A 26 -42.05 -14.46 5.55
N ASN A 27 -42.56 -15.27 6.47
CA ASN A 27 -42.46 -15.00 7.91
C ASN A 27 -41.01 -15.08 8.40
N ALA A 28 -40.24 -16.05 7.94
CA ALA A 28 -38.81 -16.15 8.22
C ALA A 28 -38.06 -14.92 7.69
N GLY A 29 -38.34 -14.48 6.45
CA GLY A 29 -37.77 -13.26 5.88
C GLY A 29 -38.13 -12.00 6.67
N ARG A 30 -39.39 -11.85 7.10
CA ARG A 30 -39.82 -10.74 7.98
C ARG A 30 -39.08 -10.73 9.31
N LYS A 31 -38.91 -11.91 9.93
CA LYS A 31 -38.18 -12.06 11.20
C LYS A 31 -36.69 -11.74 11.03
N ALA A 32 -36.06 -12.26 9.98
CA ALA A 32 -34.65 -12.00 9.67
C ALA A 32 -34.41 -10.51 9.39
N ASN A 33 -35.26 -9.86 8.59
CA ASN A 33 -35.16 -8.43 8.33
C ASN A 33 -35.30 -7.60 9.62
N LYS A 34 -36.26 -7.94 10.48
CA LYS A 34 -36.43 -7.26 11.78
C LYS A 34 -35.21 -7.45 12.68
N GLN A 35 -34.60 -8.63 12.69
CA GLN A 35 -33.38 -8.92 13.44
C GLN A 35 -32.19 -8.12 12.90
N GLU A 36 -31.98 -8.05 11.58
CA GLU A 36 -30.86 -7.30 11.00
C GLU A 36 -31.01 -5.79 11.23
N VAL A 37 -32.23 -5.25 11.16
CA VAL A 37 -32.50 -3.83 11.49
C VAL A 37 -32.18 -3.52 12.96
N ALA A 38 -32.56 -4.41 13.88
CA ALA A 38 -32.20 -4.27 15.29
C ALA A 38 -30.68 -4.33 15.50
N ALA A 39 -29.99 -5.27 14.83
CA ALA A 39 -28.55 -5.41 14.88
C ALA A 39 -27.82 -4.20 14.25
N GLU A 40 -28.33 -3.65 13.14
CA GLU A 40 -27.80 -2.44 12.52
C GLU A 40 -27.92 -1.25 13.48
N HIS A 41 -29.10 -1.05 14.08
CA HIS A 41 -29.32 0.00 15.07
C HIS A 41 -28.39 -0.14 16.28
N GLU A 42 -28.17 -1.38 16.77
CA GLU A 42 -27.16 -1.66 17.80
C GLU A 42 -25.73 -1.32 17.33
N ARG A 43 -25.33 -1.69 16.11
CA ARG A 43 -23.99 -1.34 15.56
C ARG A 43 -23.80 0.17 15.44
N VAL A 44 -24.83 0.92 15.06
CA VAL A 44 -24.79 2.38 14.93
C VAL A 44 -24.72 3.06 16.31
N LYS A 45 -25.53 2.58 17.26
CA LYS A 45 -25.56 3.12 18.63
C LYS A 45 -24.31 2.74 19.43
N ASN A 46 -23.72 1.58 19.15
CA ASN A 46 -22.58 1.07 19.89
C ASN A 46 -21.27 1.76 19.45
N ASN A 47 -20.79 2.69 20.27
CA ASN A 47 -19.56 3.44 20.02
C ASN A 47 -18.30 2.79 20.59
N ASP A 48 -18.40 1.55 21.08
CA ASP A 48 -17.26 0.84 21.66
C ASP A 48 -16.17 0.53 20.63
N LYS A 49 -15.02 1.21 20.79
CA LYS A 49 -13.84 1.04 19.95
C LYS A 49 -13.33 -0.41 19.93
N LYS A 50 -13.47 -1.14 21.04
CA LYS A 50 -13.05 -2.55 21.17
C LYS A 50 -13.94 -3.48 20.33
N ALA A 51 -15.26 -3.32 20.41
CA ALA A 51 -16.22 -4.11 19.63
C ALA A 51 -16.05 -3.87 18.12
N LYS A 52 -15.91 -2.60 17.70
CA LYS A 52 -15.62 -2.23 16.31
C LYS A 52 -14.34 -2.87 15.78
N LYS A 53 -13.28 -2.93 16.60
CA LYS A 53 -12.01 -3.57 16.23
C LYS A 53 -12.17 -5.08 16.04
N GLN A 54 -12.87 -5.77 16.94
CA GLN A 54 -13.13 -7.21 16.82
C GLN A 54 -13.97 -7.55 15.59
N GLU A 55 -15.02 -6.78 15.31
CA GLU A 55 -15.85 -6.97 14.12
C GLU A 55 -15.05 -6.78 12.82
N GLN A 56 -14.15 -5.78 12.78
CA GLN A 56 -13.24 -5.59 11.66
C GLN A 56 -12.28 -6.76 11.47
N TYR A 57 -11.76 -7.35 12.55
CA TYR A 57 -10.93 -8.56 12.45
C TYR A 57 -11.72 -9.72 11.87
N LYS A 58 -12.94 -10.00 12.38
CA LYS A 58 -13.80 -11.07 11.85
C LYS A 58 -14.11 -10.87 10.37
N LYS A 59 -14.53 -9.67 9.97
CA LYS A 59 -14.74 -9.31 8.55
C LYS A 59 -13.48 -9.50 7.69
N ARG A 60 -12.29 -9.26 8.25
CA ARG A 60 -11.01 -9.48 7.54
C ARG A 60 -10.71 -10.96 7.38
N GLU A 61 -10.99 -11.79 8.38
CA GLU A 61 -10.82 -13.24 8.31
C GLU A 61 -11.80 -13.88 7.32
N GLU A 62 -13.08 -13.52 7.37
CA GLU A 62 -14.09 -13.96 6.40
C GLU A 62 -13.68 -13.59 4.96
N LYS A 63 -13.17 -12.37 4.74
CA LYS A 63 -12.65 -11.96 3.43
C LYS A 63 -11.41 -12.77 3.01
N LYS A 64 -10.54 -13.16 3.94
CA LYS A 64 -9.38 -14.03 3.64
C LYS A 64 -9.84 -15.44 3.26
N LEU A 65 -10.79 -16.01 4.02
CA LEU A 65 -11.37 -17.33 3.73
C LEU A 65 -12.09 -17.31 2.38
N PHE A 66 -12.84 -16.25 2.09
CA PHE A 66 -13.50 -16.07 0.80
C PHE A 66 -12.50 -15.90 -0.36
N ALA A 67 -11.42 -15.15 -0.14
CA ALA A 67 -10.33 -15.05 -1.12
C ALA A 67 -9.61 -16.39 -1.33
N ALA A 68 -9.38 -17.16 -0.26
CA ALA A 68 -8.78 -18.49 -0.30
C ALA A 68 -9.67 -19.53 -0.98
N SER A 69 -11.00 -19.35 -0.92
CA SER A 69 -11.96 -20.19 -1.64
C SER A 69 -11.86 -20.08 -3.17
N GLY A 70 -11.06 -19.14 -3.67
CA GLY A 70 -10.84 -18.90 -5.10
C GLY A 70 -12.01 -18.21 -5.80
N LYS A 71 -13.22 -18.20 -5.23
CA LYS A 71 -14.46 -17.66 -5.83
C LYS A 71 -14.60 -16.13 -5.78
N ALA A 72 -13.58 -15.43 -5.27
CA ALA A 72 -13.65 -13.98 -5.10
C ALA A 72 -13.83 -13.19 -6.40
N HIS A 73 -13.36 -13.72 -7.52
CA HIS A 73 -13.52 -13.11 -8.84
C HIS A 73 -14.96 -13.17 -9.38
N LEU A 74 -15.81 -14.05 -8.86
CA LEU A 74 -17.21 -14.19 -9.29
C LEU A 74 -18.11 -13.05 -8.79
N CYS A 75 -17.73 -12.41 -7.68
CA CYS A 75 -18.48 -11.30 -7.09
C CYS A 75 -17.85 -9.93 -7.41
N GLU A 76 -16.81 -9.90 -8.24
CA GLU A 76 -16.10 -8.68 -8.59
C GLU A 76 -16.54 -8.18 -9.98
N THR A 77 -16.98 -6.92 -10.05
CA THR A 77 -17.32 -6.29 -11.33
C THR A 77 -16.06 -5.99 -12.14
N ALA A 78 -16.19 -5.96 -13.48
CA ALA A 78 -15.07 -5.73 -14.39
C ALA A 78 -14.33 -4.40 -14.11
N GLU A 79 -15.07 -3.33 -13.79
CA GLU A 79 -14.49 -2.03 -13.44
C GLU A 79 -13.62 -2.09 -12.17
N VAL A 80 -14.07 -2.80 -11.14
CA VAL A 80 -13.33 -2.94 -9.89
C VAL A 80 -12.06 -3.76 -10.11
N ALA A 81 -12.13 -4.80 -10.93
CA ALA A 81 -10.95 -5.59 -11.32
C ALA A 81 -9.91 -4.74 -12.06
N GLU A 82 -10.34 -3.91 -13.02
CA GLU A 82 -9.47 -2.97 -13.75
C GLU A 82 -8.81 -1.95 -12.81
N LEU A 83 -9.56 -1.38 -11.88
CA LEU A 83 -9.01 -0.48 -10.88
C LEU A 83 -7.99 -1.16 -9.97
N LYS A 84 -8.25 -2.41 -9.54
CA LYS A 84 -7.29 -3.20 -8.75
C LYS A 84 -6.02 -3.48 -9.55
N ARG A 85 -6.12 -3.85 -10.82
CA ARG A 85 -4.97 -4.07 -11.71
C ARG A 85 -4.14 -2.80 -11.90
N LYS A 86 -4.78 -1.65 -12.16
CA LYS A 86 -4.09 -0.34 -12.26
C LYS A 86 -3.38 0.04 -10.96
N LYS A 87 -3.99 -0.24 -9.80
CA LYS A 87 -3.36 -0.03 -8.49
C LYS A 87 -2.18 -0.98 -8.27
N ALA A 88 -2.34 -2.26 -8.61
CA ALA A 88 -1.30 -3.27 -8.48
C ALA A 88 -0.07 -2.94 -9.36
N SER A 89 -0.29 -2.59 -10.64
CA SER A 89 0.79 -2.20 -11.55
C SER A 89 1.49 -0.91 -11.10
N LYS A 90 0.75 0.06 -10.56
CA LYS A 90 1.34 1.27 -9.94
C LYS A 90 2.17 0.94 -8.70
N LYS A 91 1.72 -0.01 -7.87
CA LYS A 91 2.45 -0.49 -6.69
C LYS A 91 3.72 -1.22 -7.10
N GLU A 92 3.65 -2.03 -8.14
CA GLU A 92 4.80 -2.73 -8.71
C GLU A 92 5.86 -1.77 -9.26
N LYS A 93 5.44 -0.78 -10.05
CA LYS A 93 6.32 0.30 -10.54
C LYS A 93 6.90 1.17 -9.42
N ARG A 94 6.25 1.19 -8.25
CA ARG A 94 6.69 1.90 -7.03
C ARG A 94 7.42 1.00 -6.03
N LYS A 95 7.64 -0.29 -6.34
CA LYS A 95 8.51 -1.14 -5.51
C LYS A 95 9.86 -0.44 -5.43
N ALA A 96 10.32 -0.19 -4.21
CA ALA A 96 11.61 0.45 -4.00
C ALA A 96 12.71 -0.46 -4.55
N ALA A 97 13.68 0.12 -5.25
CA ALA A 97 14.87 -0.60 -5.64
C ALA A 97 15.55 -1.16 -4.37
N PHE A 98 15.95 -2.44 -4.42
CA PHE A 98 16.49 -3.15 -3.27
C PHE A 98 18.02 -3.12 -3.30
N GLY A 99 18.64 -2.75 -2.18
CA GLY A 99 20.10 -2.77 -2.03
C GLY A 99 20.82 -1.91 -3.07
N TRP A 100 21.76 -2.53 -3.80
CA TRP A 100 22.59 -1.86 -4.81
C TRP A 100 21.84 -1.45 -6.08
N ASP A 101 20.64 -1.99 -6.33
CA ASP A 101 19.79 -1.65 -7.48
C ASP A 101 19.33 -0.17 -7.47
N VAL A 102 19.49 0.52 -6.34
CA VAL A 102 19.26 1.97 -6.22
C VAL A 102 20.23 2.78 -7.10
N PHE A 103 21.42 2.26 -7.39
CA PHE A 103 22.46 2.98 -8.15
C PHE A 103 22.52 2.58 -9.64
N ASN A 104 21.55 1.81 -10.11
CA ASN A 104 21.49 1.37 -11.51
C ASN A 104 21.03 2.48 -12.46
N GLN A 105 21.33 2.31 -13.75
CA GLN A 105 20.92 3.24 -14.81
C GLN A 105 19.41 3.49 -14.83
N ASP A 106 18.61 2.45 -14.55
CA ASP A 106 17.16 2.54 -14.41
C ASP A 106 16.72 3.52 -13.31
N SER A 107 17.41 3.53 -12.17
CA SER A 107 17.10 4.42 -11.06
C SER A 107 17.44 5.87 -11.41
N LEU A 108 18.54 6.09 -12.16
CA LEU A 108 18.89 7.39 -12.72
C LEU A 108 17.83 7.87 -13.73
N TYR A 109 17.41 7.00 -14.65
CA TYR A 109 16.37 7.30 -15.63
C TYR A 109 15.02 7.63 -14.98
N LYS A 110 14.59 6.83 -13.99
CA LYS A 110 13.37 7.10 -13.20
C LYS A 110 13.46 8.44 -12.46
N GLY A 111 14.63 8.78 -11.92
CA GLY A 111 14.90 10.08 -11.32
C GLY A 111 14.77 11.22 -12.33
N TYR A 112 15.36 11.08 -13.51
CA TYR A 112 15.22 12.03 -14.61
C TYR A 112 13.76 12.23 -15.03
N LYS A 113 13.01 11.14 -15.25
CA LYS A 113 11.59 11.23 -15.61
C LYS A 113 10.75 11.97 -14.58
N LYS A 114 11.05 11.82 -13.28
CA LYS A 114 10.37 12.57 -12.22
C LYS A 114 10.67 14.08 -12.29
N ARG A 115 11.91 14.45 -12.63
CA ARG A 115 12.31 15.86 -12.80
C ARG A 115 11.61 16.50 -14.00
N LEU A 116 11.46 15.77 -15.10
CA LEU A 116 10.72 16.29 -16.26
C LEU A 116 9.27 16.66 -15.92
N VAL A 117 8.64 15.97 -14.97
CA VAL A 117 7.27 16.27 -14.53
C VAL A 117 7.20 17.53 -13.67
N SER A 118 8.27 17.89 -12.95
CA SER A 118 8.30 19.11 -12.13
C SER A 118 8.68 20.36 -12.91
N LEU A 119 9.16 20.22 -14.14
CA LEU A 119 9.47 21.36 -15.00
C LEU A 119 8.18 21.96 -15.57
N PRO A 120 8.10 23.29 -15.71
CA PRO A 120 6.96 23.93 -16.35
C PRO A 120 6.87 23.49 -17.82
N THR A 121 5.76 22.86 -18.19
CA THR A 121 5.47 22.43 -19.57
C THR A 121 4.73 23.49 -20.39
N SER A 122 4.13 24.50 -19.75
CA SER A 122 3.42 25.59 -20.43
C SER A 122 4.26 26.86 -20.39
N GLY A 123 4.60 27.39 -21.56
CA GLY A 123 5.19 28.73 -21.68
C GLY A 123 6.71 28.80 -21.79
N HIS A 124 7.38 27.77 -22.33
CA HIS A 124 8.64 28.08 -23.00
C HIS A 124 8.24 28.86 -24.25
N THR A 125 8.29 30.19 -24.16
CA THR A 125 8.34 31.02 -25.35
C THR A 125 9.53 30.48 -26.13
N THR A 126 9.25 29.91 -27.29
CA THR A 126 10.24 29.70 -28.35
C THR A 126 10.68 31.07 -28.88
N SER A 127 11.13 31.94 -27.98
CA SER A 127 11.67 33.28 -28.23
C SER A 127 13.20 33.22 -28.25
N SER A 128 13.77 32.04 -28.49
CA SER A 128 15.12 31.87 -29.00
C SER A 128 15.02 30.98 -30.24
N ALA A 129 14.85 31.64 -31.38
CA ALA A 129 14.95 31.09 -32.73
C ALA A 129 13.90 30.04 -33.11
N ALA A 130 13.01 30.45 -34.02
CA ALA A 130 12.65 29.58 -35.12
C ALA A 130 13.95 29.12 -35.80
N ILE A 131 14.50 27.99 -35.34
CA ILE A 131 15.47 27.22 -36.12
C ILE A 131 14.63 26.61 -37.24
N THR A 132 14.52 27.35 -38.34
CA THR A 132 14.14 26.78 -39.63
C THR A 132 15.02 25.56 -39.84
N SER A 133 14.42 24.46 -40.29
CA SER A 133 15.03 23.13 -40.40
C SER A 133 16.33 23.04 -41.22
N GLU A 134 16.77 24.13 -41.84
CA GLU A 134 18.07 24.26 -42.52
C GLU A 134 19.25 24.59 -41.58
N ASP A 135 19.02 25.15 -40.39
CA ASP A 135 20.07 25.52 -39.41
C ASP A 135 20.23 24.49 -38.27
N ALA A 136 19.73 23.27 -38.44
CA ALA A 136 19.84 22.22 -37.42
C ALA A 136 21.28 21.71 -37.21
N LEU A 137 22.18 22.01 -38.16
CA LEU A 137 23.64 21.93 -38.03
C LEU A 137 24.20 23.35 -37.85
N GLY A 138 23.58 24.14 -36.97
CA GLY A 138 23.99 25.52 -36.72
C GLY A 138 25.49 25.62 -36.46
N ASP A 139 26.09 26.72 -36.92
CA ASP A 139 27.51 27.07 -36.76
C ASP A 139 28.09 26.47 -35.47
N GLU A 140 29.00 25.49 -35.58
CA GLU A 140 29.59 24.81 -34.42
C GLU A 140 30.28 25.81 -33.46
N LEU A 141 30.64 26.99 -33.98
CA LEU A 141 31.20 28.13 -33.24
C LEU A 141 30.15 29.06 -32.62
N ALA A 142 28.85 28.82 -32.80
CA ALA A 142 27.77 29.59 -32.17
C ALA A 142 27.44 29.09 -30.75
N TYR A 143 27.97 27.94 -30.34
CA TYR A 143 27.89 27.46 -28.97
C TYR A 143 28.62 28.43 -28.02
N GLY A 144 27.92 28.92 -26.98
CA GLY A 144 28.47 29.87 -25.99
C GLY A 144 28.38 31.35 -26.38
N LYS A 145 27.72 31.71 -27.49
CA LYS A 145 27.49 33.13 -27.86
C LYS A 145 26.19 33.72 -27.30
N ASN A 146 25.21 32.88 -26.97
CA ASN A 146 23.90 33.28 -26.46
C ASN A 146 23.67 32.76 -25.03
N ASP A 147 24.43 33.31 -24.09
CA ASP A 147 24.38 32.93 -22.66
C ASP A 147 23.38 33.76 -21.83
N LYS A 148 22.54 34.57 -22.49
CA LYS A 148 21.53 35.39 -21.82
C LYS A 148 20.35 34.53 -21.41
N VAL A 149 20.49 33.83 -20.29
CA VAL A 149 19.42 33.09 -19.63
C VAL A 149 18.69 34.06 -18.71
N GLU A 150 17.35 34.06 -18.76
CA GLU A 150 16.51 34.80 -17.82
C GLU A 150 16.84 34.43 -16.37
N GLU A 151 16.97 35.43 -15.49
CA GLU A 151 17.34 35.22 -14.08
C GLU A 151 16.36 34.27 -13.37
N GLU A 152 15.07 34.31 -13.73
CA GLU A 152 14.03 33.42 -13.19
C GLU A 152 14.34 31.94 -13.45
N ASN A 153 14.88 31.62 -14.64
CA ASN A 153 15.24 30.24 -14.97
C ASN A 153 16.47 29.76 -14.18
N VAL A 154 17.42 30.66 -13.90
CA VAL A 154 18.59 30.38 -13.06
C VAL A 154 18.17 30.16 -11.61
N GLU A 155 17.28 30.99 -11.08
CA GLU A 155 16.75 30.85 -9.73
C GLU A 155 16.00 29.51 -9.58
N ARG A 156 15.17 29.15 -10.55
CA ARG A 156 14.44 27.86 -10.56
C ARG A 156 15.39 26.67 -10.53
N MET A 157 16.48 26.72 -11.31
CA MET A 157 17.52 25.69 -11.28
C MET A 157 18.18 25.61 -9.91
N ALA A 158 18.51 26.74 -9.30
CA ALA A 158 19.12 26.80 -7.97
C ALA A 158 18.20 26.20 -6.90
N GLN A 159 16.91 26.53 -6.92
CA GLN A 159 15.89 25.96 -6.03
C GLN A 159 15.80 24.43 -6.20
N GLU A 160 15.77 23.93 -7.45
CA GLU A 160 15.74 22.49 -7.73
C GLU A 160 16.97 21.76 -7.16
N LEU A 161 18.16 22.36 -7.29
CA LEU A 161 19.39 21.81 -6.73
C LEU A 161 19.35 21.77 -5.20
N GLU A 162 18.82 22.80 -4.56
CA GLU A 162 18.66 22.84 -3.10
C GLU A 162 17.69 21.73 -2.61
N GLU A 163 16.57 21.53 -3.31
CA GLU A 163 15.64 20.44 -3.03
C GLU A 163 16.29 19.07 -3.18
N ARG A 164 17.12 18.87 -4.21
CA ARG A 164 17.89 17.63 -4.39
C ARG A 164 18.84 17.38 -3.23
N VAL A 165 19.53 18.42 -2.74
CA VAL A 165 20.41 18.31 -1.57
C VAL A 165 19.60 17.95 -0.32
N LYS A 166 18.44 18.58 -0.10
CA LYS A 166 17.51 18.26 1.00
C LYS A 166 17.01 16.80 0.90
N ALA A 167 16.66 16.33 -0.29
CA ALA A 167 16.22 14.96 -0.52
C ALA A 167 17.34 13.94 -0.27
N ARG A 168 18.58 14.23 -0.72
CA ARG A 168 19.77 13.40 -0.48
C ARG A 168 20.06 13.26 1.01
N LYS A 169 19.97 14.34 1.79
CA LYS A 169 20.14 14.31 3.25
C LYS A 169 19.11 13.39 3.94
N LYS A 170 17.88 13.32 3.41
CA LYS A 170 16.79 12.46 3.93
C LYS A 170 16.84 11.01 3.44
N PHE A 171 17.72 10.68 2.49
CA PHE A 171 17.81 9.34 1.90
C PHE A 171 18.22 8.29 2.94
N SER A 172 19.18 8.63 3.81
CA SER A 172 19.53 7.79 4.96
C SER A 172 18.74 8.21 6.19
N ARG A 173 17.76 7.39 6.58
CA ARG A 173 16.96 7.62 7.79
C ARG A 173 17.67 7.00 8.99
N ARG A 174 17.96 7.81 10.02
CA ARG A 174 18.41 7.29 11.32
C ARG A 174 17.27 6.46 11.93
N ARG A 175 17.59 5.25 12.37
CA ARG A 175 16.66 4.42 13.16
C ARG A 175 16.61 5.01 14.57
N GLN A 176 15.41 5.14 15.13
CA GLN A 176 15.26 5.60 16.52
C GLN A 176 15.81 4.55 17.48
N HIS A 177 16.41 5.02 18.56
CA HIS A 177 16.82 4.17 19.69
C HIS A 177 15.59 3.92 20.56
N TYR A 178 15.37 2.69 20.97
CA TYR A 178 14.32 2.35 21.93
C TYR A 178 14.94 2.21 23.31
N GLU A 179 14.40 2.90 24.32
CA GLU A 179 14.98 2.92 25.68
C GLU A 179 14.85 1.59 26.44
N GLY A 180 14.03 0.65 25.94
CA GLY A 180 13.88 -0.69 26.51
C GLY A 180 14.64 -1.79 25.76
N GLU A 181 15.58 -1.44 24.87
CA GLU A 181 16.43 -2.41 24.17
C GLU A 181 17.71 -2.66 24.99
N ASP A 182 18.11 -3.93 25.13
CA ASP A 182 19.34 -4.28 25.83
C ASP A 182 20.56 -3.69 25.10
N ILE A 183 21.37 -2.92 25.82
CA ILE A 183 22.49 -2.16 25.25
C ILE A 183 23.76 -3.01 25.30
N ASP A 184 24.20 -3.50 24.15
CA ASP A 184 25.42 -4.29 23.98
C ASP A 184 26.69 -3.45 23.66
N TYR A 185 26.59 -2.12 23.74
CA TYR A 185 27.64 -1.20 23.30
C TYR A 185 27.93 -0.09 24.32
N ILE A 186 29.21 0.28 24.42
CA ILE A 186 29.66 1.38 25.30
C ILE A 186 29.66 2.73 24.55
N ASN A 187 30.05 2.74 23.28
CA ASN A 187 30.16 3.96 22.48
C ASN A 187 29.39 3.87 21.15
N GLY A 188 29.22 5.01 20.48
CA GLY A 188 28.46 5.08 19.23
C GLY A 188 29.09 4.33 18.04
N GLN A 189 30.43 4.18 18.02
CA GLN A 189 31.14 3.42 16.99
C GLN A 189 30.94 1.91 17.20
N ASN A 190 31.00 1.45 18.44
CA ASN A 190 30.75 0.08 18.87
C ASN A 190 29.30 -0.31 18.53
N ARG A 191 28.32 0.57 18.78
CA ARG A 191 26.93 0.34 18.32
C ARG A 191 26.83 0.07 16.82
N VAL A 192 27.57 0.84 16.01
CA VAL A 192 27.55 0.67 14.55
C VAL A 192 28.24 -0.62 14.15
N PHE A 193 29.33 -1.00 14.83
CA PHE A 193 30.03 -2.25 14.63
C PHE A 193 29.16 -3.46 15.01
N ASN A 194 28.62 -3.50 16.23
CA ASN A 194 27.68 -4.53 16.69
C ASN A 194 26.51 -4.66 15.73
N ARG A 195 25.88 -3.55 15.32
CA ARG A 195 24.79 -3.57 14.34
C ARG A 195 25.20 -4.17 12.98
N LYS A 196 26.44 -3.93 12.52
CA LYS A 196 26.97 -4.56 11.28
C LYS A 196 27.20 -6.05 11.49
N ALA A 197 27.79 -6.44 12.62
CA ALA A 197 28.00 -7.84 12.98
C ALA A 197 26.66 -8.59 13.05
N SER A 198 25.65 -8.00 13.70
CA SER A 198 24.32 -8.58 13.80
C SER A 198 23.70 -8.83 12.42
N GLN A 199 23.81 -7.88 11.49
CA GLN A 199 23.28 -8.07 10.13
C GLN A 199 23.91 -9.26 9.38
N ALA A 200 25.19 -9.55 9.63
CA ALA A 200 25.91 -10.63 8.97
C ALA A 200 25.76 -11.98 9.68
N PHE A 201 25.82 -11.97 11.02
CA PHE A 201 25.99 -13.18 11.82
C PHE A 201 24.75 -13.62 12.58
N ASP A 202 23.76 -12.74 12.83
CA ASP A 202 22.56 -13.09 13.61
C ASP A 202 21.83 -14.30 13.05
N LYS A 203 21.84 -14.48 11.72
CA LYS A 203 21.23 -15.64 11.06
C LYS A 203 21.84 -16.97 11.53
N TYR A 204 23.13 -16.98 11.89
CA TYR A 204 23.89 -18.17 12.24
C TYR A 204 24.11 -18.32 13.74
N THR A 205 23.99 -17.25 14.52
CA THR A 205 24.28 -17.25 15.97
C THR A 205 23.03 -17.25 16.84
N VAL A 206 21.86 -17.59 16.28
CA VAL A 206 20.58 -17.60 17.02
C VAL A 206 20.64 -18.55 18.22
N GLU A 207 21.15 -19.77 18.02
CA GLU A 207 21.22 -20.78 19.09
C GLU A 207 22.13 -20.33 20.23
N ILE A 208 23.31 -19.78 19.90
CA ILE A 208 24.26 -19.25 20.87
C ILE A 208 23.62 -18.13 21.69
N ARG A 209 22.91 -17.20 21.05
CA ARG A 209 22.19 -16.12 21.73
C ARG A 209 21.14 -16.67 22.69
N GLN A 210 20.32 -17.61 22.25
CA GLN A 210 19.29 -18.19 23.10
C GLN A 210 19.88 -18.99 24.27
N ASN A 211 21.01 -19.67 24.08
CA ASN A 211 21.69 -20.39 25.17
C ASN A 211 22.26 -19.42 26.22
N LEU A 212 22.76 -18.26 25.79
CA LEU A 212 23.18 -17.18 26.70
C LEU A 212 21.99 -16.62 27.49
N GLU A 213 20.86 -16.36 26.81
CA GLU A 213 19.63 -15.88 27.45
C GLU A 213 19.04 -16.91 28.44
N ARG A 214 19.26 -18.22 28.20
CA ARG A 214 18.82 -19.32 29.06
C ARG A 214 19.80 -19.67 30.17
N GLY A 215 20.96 -19.00 30.28
CA GLY A 215 21.93 -19.24 31.34
C GLY A 215 22.85 -20.43 31.11
N THR A 216 23.38 -20.59 29.88
CA THR A 216 24.46 -21.53 29.53
C THR A 216 24.18 -23.02 29.78
N ALA A 217 22.95 -23.47 29.57
CA ALA A 217 22.68 -24.90 29.42
C ALA A 217 22.97 -25.32 27.96
N LEU A 218 23.98 -26.19 27.78
CA LEU A 218 24.09 -27.08 26.62
C LEU A 218 23.15 -28.27 26.82
#